data_AF-A0A2N0V3J0-F1
#
_entry.id   AF-A0A2N0V3J0-F1
#
_cell.length_a   1.000
_cell.length_b   1.000
_cell.length_c   1.000
_cell.angle_alpha   90.00
_cell.angle_beta   90.00
_cell.angle_gamma   90.00
#
_symmetry.space_group_name_H-M   'P 1'
#
loop_
_entity.id
_entity.type
_entity.pdbx_description
1 polymer ?
#
loop_
_entity_poly.entity_id
_entity_poly.type
_entity_poly.pdbx_seq_one_letter_code
_entity_poly.pdbx_strand_id
1 'polypeptide(L)' 'MQGWLYVAVIIDLFSRQVVGWAIDDHMRTSLCANALQMAFYPQGTSGGVSLRPAYCIIPIKVAKMRAENIVTIWPS' A
#
# COMPACT_ATOMS: atom_id res chain seq x y z
N MET A 1 16.93 -9.00 -14.65
CA MET A 1 15.96 -8.30 -13.79
C MET A 1 16.48 -8.38 -12.37
N GLN A 2 16.92 -7.27 -11.81
CA GLN A 2 17.55 -7.17 -10.49
C GLN A 2 16.55 -7.69 -9.44
N GLY A 3 16.92 -8.76 -8.73
CA GLY A 3 16.01 -9.60 -7.92
C GLY A 3 15.46 -8.98 -6.65
N TRP A 4 15.30 -7.65 -6.58
CA TRP A 4 14.80 -6.93 -5.41
C TRP A 4 13.73 -5.92 -5.82
N LEU A 5 12.64 -5.87 -5.06
CA LEU A 5 11.53 -4.93 -5.20
C LEU A 5 11.34 -4.17 -3.90
N TYR A 6 10.83 -2.95 -4.02
CA TYR A 6 10.39 -2.13 -2.91
C TYR A 6 8.86 -2.19 -2.82
N VAL A 7 8.36 -2.42 -1.61
CA VAL A 7 6.92 -2.52 -1.33
C VAL A 7 6.56 -1.47 -0.29
N ALA A 8 5.58 -0.63 -0.60
CA ALA A 8 4.97 0.26 0.38
C ALA A 8 3.59 -0.27 0.74
N VAL A 9 3.35 -0.45 2.04
CA VAL A 9 2.12 -1.00 2.58
C VAL A 9 1.51 0.01 3.50
N ILE A 10 0.20 0.18 3.36
CA ILE A 10 -0.59 1.05 4.19
C ILE A 10 -1.59 0.20 4.96
N ILE A 11 -1.50 0.30 6.29
CA ILE A 11 -2.37 -0.41 7.22
C ILE A 11 -3.19 0.63 7.97
N ASP A 12 -4.47 0.38 8.15
CA ASP A 12 -5.28 1.13 9.09
C ASP A 12 -5.17 0.48 10.47
N LEU A 13 -4.61 1.20 11.46
CA LEU A 13 -4.41 0.68 12.81
C LEU A 13 -5.71 0.40 13.57
N PHE A 14 -6.80 1.08 13.21
CA PHE A 14 -8.10 0.87 13.86
C PHE A 14 -8.74 -0.42 13.39
N SER A 15 -8.80 -0.64 12.08
CA SER A 15 -9.38 -1.86 11.49
C SER A 15 -8.40 -3.03 11.37
N ARG A 16 -7.09 -2.77 11.52
CA ARG A 16 -5.98 -3.69 11.25
C ARG A 16 -5.99 -4.26 9.83
N GLN A 17 -6.60 -3.55 8.88
CA GLN A 17 -6.69 -3.98 7.50
C GLN A 17 -5.62 -3.31 6.65
N VAL A 18 -5.16 -4.01 5.61
CA VAL A 18 -4.36 -3.42 4.54
C VAL A 18 -5.31 -2.68 3.61
N VAL A 19 -5.02 -1.41 3.39
CA VAL A 19 -5.95 -0.48 2.73
C VAL A 19 -5.36 0.18 1.51
N GLY A 20 -4.03 0.10 1.36
CA GLY A 20 -3.33 0.43 0.13
C GLY A 20 -1.97 -0.24 0.11
N TRP A 21 -1.48 -0.59 -1.06
CA TRP A 21 -0.14 -1.15 -1.23
C TRP A 21 0.37 -0.83 -2.63
N ALA A 22 1.67 -0.64 -2.78
CA ALA A 22 2.30 -0.44 -4.09
C ALA A 22 3.66 -1.14 -4.11
N ILE A 23 4.12 -1.50 -5.32
CA ILE A 23 5.39 -2.18 -5.55
C ILE A 23 6.12 -1.45 -6.68
N ASP A 24 7.43 -1.29 -6.56
CA ASP A 24 8.29 -0.70 -7.59
C ASP A 24 9.70 -1.32 -7.49
N ASP A 25 10.46 -1.29 -8.57
CA ASP A 25 11.84 -1.83 -8.61
C ASP A 25 12.86 -0.86 -7.98
N HIS A 26 12.45 0.39 -7.73
CA HIS A 26 13.25 1.42 -7.06
C HIS A 26 12.48 2.09 -5.90
N MET A 27 13.19 2.50 -4.85
CA MET A 27 12.61 3.26 -3.75
C MET A 27 12.35 4.70 -4.22
N ARG A 28 11.09 5.02 -4.51
CA ARG A 28 10.66 6.35 -4.96
C ARG A 28 9.52 6.87 -4.08
N THR A 29 9.39 8.19 -4.00
CA THR A 29 8.25 8.82 -3.33
C THR A 29 6.92 8.49 -4.00
N SER A 30 6.94 8.22 -5.32
CA SER A 30 5.80 7.74 -6.10
C SER A 30 5.24 6.42 -5.58
N LEU A 31 6.09 5.52 -5.06
CA LEU A 31 5.67 4.25 -4.46
C LEU A 31 4.75 4.51 -3.26
N CYS A 32 5.18 5.37 -2.35
CA CYS A 32 4.39 5.76 -1.18
C CYS A 32 3.13 6.54 -1.58
N ALA A 33 3.23 7.43 -2.56
CA ALA A 33 2.10 8.21 -3.06
C ALA A 33 1.02 7.32 -3.68
N ASN A 34 1.41 6.30 -4.45
CA ASN A 34 0.48 5.34 -5.04
C ASN A 34 -0.24 4.51 -3.98
N ALA A 35 0.51 4.02 -2.96
CA ALA A 35 -0.09 3.30 -1.85
C ALA A 35 -1.08 4.19 -1.07
N LEU A 36 -0.73 5.47 -0.85
CA LEU A 36 -1.59 6.47 -0.20
C LEU A 36 -2.84 6.74 -1.04
N GLN A 37 -2.70 6.94 -2.34
CA GLN A 37 -3.82 7.12 -3.26
C GLN A 37 -4.79 5.94 -3.22
N MET A 38 -4.29 4.70 -3.20
CA MET A 38 -5.15 3.51 -3.04
C MET A 38 -5.86 3.48 -1.69
N ALA A 39 -5.18 3.86 -0.61
CA ALA A 39 -5.82 3.96 0.68
C ALA A 39 -6.94 4.99 0.66
N PHE A 40 -6.66 6.21 0.21
CA PHE A 40 -7.60 7.33 0.22
C PHE A 40 -8.71 7.21 -0.83
N TYR A 41 -8.46 6.53 -1.95
CA TYR A 41 -9.37 6.34 -3.07
C TYR A 41 -9.38 4.88 -3.51
N PRO A 42 -10.06 3.99 -2.76
CA PRO A 42 -10.21 2.60 -3.16
C PRO A 42 -10.92 2.49 -4.51
N GLN A 43 -10.32 1.75 -5.44
CA GLN A 43 -10.92 1.45 -6.74
C GLN A 43 -12.19 0.62 -6.52
N GLY A 44 -13.35 1.13 -6.96
CA GLY A 44 -14.66 0.50 -6.75
C GLY A 44 -15.75 1.44 -6.19
N THR A 45 -15.40 2.65 -5.78
CA THR A 45 -16.37 3.66 -5.31
C THR A 45 -17.05 4.38 -6.48
N SER A 46 -17.98 3.68 -7.14
CA SER A 46 -18.81 4.20 -8.23
C SER A 46 -19.87 5.18 -7.71
N GLY A 47 -19.47 6.41 -7.39
CA GLY A 47 -20.42 7.51 -7.19
C GLY A 47 -20.45 8.15 -5.80
N GLY A 48 -19.34 8.71 -5.33
CA GLY A 48 -19.34 9.60 -4.17
C GLY A 48 -18.01 9.63 -3.44
N VAL A 49 -17.62 10.83 -2.99
CA VAL A 49 -16.36 11.20 -2.31
C VAL A 49 -15.74 10.06 -1.48
N SER A 50 -14.52 9.64 -1.85
CA SER A 50 -13.73 8.75 -0.99
C SER A 50 -13.10 9.54 0.15
N LEU A 51 -13.53 9.27 1.37
CA LEU A 51 -13.00 9.85 2.60
C LEU A 51 -12.64 8.72 3.54
N ARG A 52 -11.35 8.54 3.83
CA ARG A 52 -10.93 7.81 5.01
C ARG A 52 -11.03 8.72 6.23
N PRO A 53 -11.61 8.28 7.35
CA PRO A 53 -11.94 9.14 8.50
C PRO A 53 -10.73 9.80 9.17
N ALA A 54 -10.98 11.01 9.71
CA ALA A 54 -10.03 12.02 10.22
C ALA A 54 -9.13 11.62 11.42
N TYR A 55 -9.17 10.36 11.86
CA TYR A 55 -8.39 9.82 12.99
C TYR A 55 -7.73 8.47 12.69
N CYS A 56 -7.77 8.00 11.44
CA CYS A 56 -7.05 6.80 11.03
C CYS A 56 -5.55 7.09 11.10
N ILE A 57 -4.86 6.51 12.09
CA ILE A 57 -3.40 6.49 12.10
C ILE A 57 -3.00 5.45 11.05
N ILE A 58 -2.46 5.95 9.95
CA ILE A 58 -2.07 5.17 8.78
C ILE A 58 -0.54 5.02 8.80
N PRO A 59 0.03 4.00 9.47
CA PRO A 59 1.43 3.70 9.33
C PRO A 59 1.71 3.21 7.91
N ILE A 60 2.66 3.87 7.25
CA ILE A 60 3.28 3.34 6.04
C ILE A 60 4.46 2.47 6.43
N LYS A 61 4.49 1.23 5.94
CA LYS A 61 5.63 0.34 6.09
C LYS A 61 6.24 0.08 4.71
N VAL A 62 7.51 0.45 4.56
CA VAL A 62 8.27 0.20 3.33
C VAL A 62 9.28 -0.91 3.59
N ALA A 63 9.32 -1.90 2.71
CA ALA A 63 10.24 -3.01 2.78
C ALA A 63 10.91 -3.26 1.43
N LYS A 64 12.19 -3.66 1.46
CA LYS A 64 12.89 -4.21 0.30
C LYS A 64 12.82 -5.72 0.37
N MET A 65 12.27 -6.36 -0.65
CA MET A 65 12.00 -7.79 -0.67
C MET A 65 12.54 -8.42 -1.95
N ARG A 66 12.86 -9.71 -1.90
CA ARG A 66 13.19 -10.48 -3.09
C ARG A 66 11.94 -10.63 -3.95
N ALA A 67 12.06 -10.46 -5.26
CA ALA A 67 10.92 -10.53 -6.18
C ALA A 67 10.20 -11.89 -6.11
N GLU A 68 10.93 -12.98 -5.85
CA GLU A 68 10.35 -14.32 -5.70
C GLU A 68 9.47 -14.52 -4.44
N ASN A 69 9.56 -13.65 -3.43
CA ASN A 69 8.90 -13.82 -2.13
C ASN A 69 7.72 -12.85 -1.89
N ILE A 70 7.33 -12.07 -2.90
CA ILE A 70 6.36 -10.99 -2.74
C ILE A 70 4.90 -11.45 -2.71
N VAL A 71 4.58 -12.54 -3.43
CA VAL A 71 3.22 -13.09 -3.50
C VAL A 71 2.87 -13.89 -2.24
N THR A 72 3.87 -14.48 -1.58
CA THR A 72 3.69 -15.36 -0.41
C THR A 72 3.43 -14.65 0.92
N ILE A 73 3.66 -13.34 0.98
CA ILE A 73 3.49 -12.52 2.20
C ILE A 73 2.14 -11.82 2.27
N TRP A 74 1.40 -11.73 1.15
CA TRP A 74 0.07 -11.14 1.13
C TRP A 74 -0.96 -12.20 1.51
N PRO A 75 -1.93 -11.89 2.40
CA PRO A 75 -2.98 -12.83 2.72
C PRO A 75 -3.75 -13.12 1.43
N SER A 76 -3.74 -14.39 1.03
CA SER A 76 -4.56 -14.92 -0.07
C SER A 76 -6.03 -14.97 0.34
#